data_AF-H6TNP7-F1
#
_entry.id   AF-H6TNP7-F1
#
_cell.length_a   1.000
_cell.length_b   1.000
_cell.length_c   1.000
_cell.angle_alpha   90.00
_cell.angle_beta   90.00
_cell.angle_gamma   90.00
#
_symmetry.space_group_name_H-M   'P 1'
#
loop_
_entity.id
_entity.type
_entity.pdbx_description
1 polymer ?
#
loop_
_entity_poly.entity_id
_entity_poly.type
_entity_poly.pdbx_seq_one_letter_code
_entity_poly.pdbx_strand_id
1 'polypeptide(L)'
;IQGDPPQRLAAYLVEGLAARIASSGRGLYKALKCKEPPTSDRLSAMQILFEVCPCFKFGFMAANYAIAEAFKDEERVHIIDFDINQGSQYITLIQTLASRPSKPPRLRITGVDDPESVQRSVGGLRIIGMRLEKLAEELEVPFEFRAIAAKTADVTPSMLDCQPGEAIIVNFAFQLHHMPDESVSTVNQRDQLLRMVKGLGPKLVTVVEQDVNANTAPFFPRFVEVYNYYSAVFESLDATLPRESADRMNVERQCLARDIVNIVACEGTERIERYEAAGKVEARMTMAGFLSSPFSAHVNETIR
;
A
#
# COMPACT_ATOMS: atom_id res chain seq x y z
N ILE A 1 -12.88 4.27 20.41
CA ILE A 1 -13.55 5.48 20.92
C ILE A 1 -14.88 5.60 20.16
N GLN A 2 -16.01 5.76 20.84
CA GLN A 2 -17.35 5.76 20.19
C GLN A 2 -17.88 7.16 19.84
N GLY A 3 -17.03 8.20 19.95
CA GLY A 3 -17.38 9.57 19.59
C GLY A 3 -17.56 9.80 18.08
N ASP A 4 -17.88 11.05 17.73
CA ASP A 4 -17.91 11.52 16.35
C ASP A 4 -16.49 11.49 15.71
N PRO A 5 -16.37 11.63 14.36
CA PRO A 5 -15.06 11.59 13.70
C PRO A 5 -14.03 12.57 14.29
N PRO A 6 -14.36 13.86 14.52
CA PRO A 6 -13.42 14.80 15.13
C PRO A 6 -12.96 14.37 16.54
N GLN A 7 -13.86 13.87 17.40
CA GLN A 7 -13.52 13.41 18.74
C GLN A 7 -12.57 12.20 18.72
N ARG A 8 -12.82 11.24 17.81
CA ARG A 8 -11.95 10.06 17.64
C ARG A 8 -10.57 10.46 17.15
N LEU A 9 -10.49 11.31 16.12
CA LEU A 9 -9.23 11.81 15.60
C LEU A 9 -8.45 12.61 16.66
N ALA A 10 -9.13 13.51 17.38
CA ALA A 10 -8.52 14.32 18.42
C ALA A 10 -7.85 13.47 19.50
N ALA A 11 -8.45 12.35 19.89
CA ALA A 11 -7.85 11.46 20.88
C ALA A 11 -6.48 10.91 20.42
N TYR A 12 -6.37 10.46 19.17
CA TYR A 12 -5.10 9.95 18.63
C TYR A 12 -4.07 11.05 18.40
N LEU A 13 -4.51 12.25 17.98
CA LEU A 13 -3.61 13.41 17.86
C LEU A 13 -3.07 13.87 19.20
N VAL A 14 -3.92 13.92 20.24
CA VAL A 14 -3.49 14.25 21.61
C VAL A 14 -2.50 13.22 22.13
N GLU A 15 -2.74 11.93 21.88
CA GLU A 15 -1.80 10.86 22.24
C GLU A 15 -0.45 11.02 21.53
N GLY A 16 -0.45 11.31 20.23
CA GLY A 16 0.76 11.60 19.46
C GLY A 16 1.50 12.85 19.95
N LEU A 17 0.79 13.92 20.28
CA LEU A 17 1.37 15.15 20.83
C LEU A 17 1.99 14.90 22.22
N ALA A 18 1.29 14.17 23.09
CA ALA A 18 1.79 13.80 24.40
C ALA A 18 3.06 12.94 24.29
N ALA A 19 3.07 11.95 23.38
CA ALA A 19 4.23 11.13 23.11
C ALA A 19 5.41 11.94 22.53
N ARG A 20 5.14 12.96 21.72
CA ARG A 20 6.16 13.88 21.22
C ARG A 20 6.82 14.66 22.37
N ILE A 21 6.02 15.26 23.25
CA ILE A 21 6.51 16.03 24.40
C ILE A 21 7.34 15.14 25.34
N ALA A 22 6.88 13.90 25.54
CA ALA A 22 7.57 12.91 26.36
C ALA A 22 8.77 12.23 25.65
N SER A 23 9.06 12.57 24.39
CA SER A 23 10.08 11.89 23.56
C SER A 23 9.91 10.37 23.52
N SER A 24 8.67 9.89 23.54
CA SER A 24 8.31 8.46 23.63
C SER A 24 7.64 7.92 22.36
N GLY A 25 7.62 8.72 21.27
CA GLY A 25 6.96 8.39 20.00
C GLY A 25 7.29 7.00 19.46
N ARG A 26 8.58 6.63 19.40
CA ARG A 26 8.99 5.28 18.96
C ARG A 26 8.46 4.17 19.84
N GLY A 27 8.44 4.37 21.16
CA GLY A 27 7.92 3.41 22.12
C GLY A 27 6.43 3.18 21.90
N LEU A 28 5.67 4.28 21.75
CA LEU A 28 4.24 4.23 21.49
C LEU A 28 3.93 3.59 20.12
N TYR A 29 4.63 4.00 19.06
CA TYR A 29 4.50 3.40 17.73
C TYR A 29 4.71 1.88 17.75
N LYS A 30 5.74 1.41 18.47
CA LYS A 30 5.99 -0.03 18.65
C LYS A 30 4.91 -0.71 19.51
N ALA A 31 4.36 -0.03 20.51
CA ALA A 31 3.32 -0.57 21.37
C ALA A 31 1.96 -0.70 20.66
N LEU A 32 1.68 0.20 19.70
CA LEU A 32 0.51 0.18 18.83
C LEU A 32 0.61 -0.88 17.70
N LYS A 33 1.76 -1.55 17.56
CA LYS A 33 1.92 -2.70 16.65
C LYS A 33 0.85 -3.74 16.97
N CYS A 34 0.10 -4.16 15.95
CA CYS A 34 -0.96 -5.16 16.08
C CYS A 34 -0.42 -6.42 16.77
N LYS A 35 -0.92 -6.70 17.98
CA LYS A 35 -0.53 -7.89 18.76
C LYS A 35 -1.41 -9.09 18.48
N GLU A 36 -2.58 -8.87 17.89
CA GLU A 36 -3.55 -9.93 17.60
C GLU A 36 -3.46 -10.33 16.12
N PRO A 37 -3.12 -11.59 15.83
CA PRO A 37 -3.18 -12.11 14.47
C PRO A 37 -4.65 -12.19 13.98
N PRO A 38 -5.00 -11.72 12.77
CA PRO A 38 -6.21 -12.17 12.08
C PRO A 38 -6.31 -13.70 12.10
N THR A 39 -7.50 -14.22 12.37
CA THR A 39 -7.80 -15.66 12.31
C THR A 39 -8.34 -16.03 10.93
N SER A 40 -8.54 -17.32 10.65
CA SER A 40 -9.20 -17.76 9.39
C SER A 40 -10.53 -17.05 9.12
N ASP A 41 -11.20 -16.61 10.19
CA ASP A 41 -12.57 -16.11 10.17
C ASP A 41 -12.64 -14.58 10.34
N ARG A 42 -11.51 -13.89 10.53
CA ARG A 42 -11.48 -12.43 10.73
C ARG A 42 -10.44 -11.78 9.82
N LEU A 43 -10.89 -10.85 8.99
CA LEU A 43 -10.02 -10.03 8.17
C LEU A 43 -9.05 -9.22 9.06
N SER A 44 -7.84 -8.97 8.54
CA SER A 44 -6.93 -8.04 9.20
C SER A 44 -7.50 -6.62 9.19
N ALA A 45 -7.16 -5.80 10.18
CA ALA A 45 -7.55 -4.38 10.19
C ALA A 45 -7.11 -3.65 8.90
N MET A 46 -5.95 -4.01 8.35
CA MET A 46 -5.46 -3.43 7.09
C MET A 46 -6.28 -3.88 5.88
N GLN A 47 -6.70 -5.15 5.85
CA GLN A 47 -7.59 -5.64 4.80
C GLN A 47 -8.94 -4.93 4.87
N ILE A 48 -9.49 -4.73 6.06
CA ILE A 48 -10.74 -3.97 6.24
C ILE A 48 -10.54 -2.52 5.80
N LEU A 49 -9.43 -1.87 6.17
CA LEU A 49 -9.12 -0.51 5.74
C LEU A 49 -9.16 -0.41 4.21
N PHE A 50 -8.48 -1.33 3.51
CA PHE A 50 -8.38 -1.28 2.06
C PHE A 50 -9.64 -1.74 1.31
N GLU A 51 -10.47 -2.59 1.91
CA GLU A 51 -11.71 -3.09 1.27
C GLU A 51 -12.94 -2.24 1.59
N VAL A 52 -12.96 -1.58 2.75
CA VAL A 52 -14.13 -0.85 3.25
C VAL A 52 -13.95 0.65 3.13
N CYS A 53 -12.75 1.20 3.41
CA CYS A 53 -12.55 2.64 3.29
C CYS A 53 -12.49 3.04 1.80
N PRO A 54 -13.43 3.89 1.31
CA PRO A 54 -13.53 4.28 -0.09
C PRO A 54 -12.23 4.79 -0.69
N CYS A 55 -11.48 5.63 0.04
CA CYS A 55 -10.24 6.23 -0.45
C CYS A 55 -9.17 5.18 -0.79
N PHE A 56 -9.03 4.16 0.06
CA PHE A 56 -8.03 3.12 -0.13
C PHE A 56 -8.46 2.10 -1.17
N LYS A 57 -9.75 1.70 -1.13
CA LYS A 57 -10.35 0.82 -2.12
C LYS A 57 -10.24 1.40 -3.53
N PHE A 58 -10.50 2.70 -3.67
CA PHE A 58 -10.36 3.44 -4.92
C PHE A 58 -8.95 3.31 -5.50
N GLY A 59 -7.91 3.47 -4.67
CA GLY A 59 -6.52 3.33 -5.11
C GLY A 59 -6.22 1.96 -5.72
N PHE A 60 -6.63 0.88 -5.04
CA PHE A 60 -6.48 -0.48 -5.56
C PHE A 60 -7.29 -0.73 -6.83
N MET A 61 -8.53 -0.24 -6.88
CA MET A 61 -9.38 -0.37 -8.07
C MET A 61 -8.76 0.35 -9.26
N ALA A 62 -8.34 1.61 -9.10
CA ALA A 62 -7.71 2.40 -10.16
C ALA A 62 -6.43 1.74 -10.67
N ALA A 63 -5.56 1.26 -9.77
CA ALA A 63 -4.37 0.50 -10.15
C ALA A 63 -4.75 -0.78 -10.94
N ASN A 64 -5.73 -1.56 -10.45
CA ASN A 64 -6.16 -2.78 -11.12
C ASN A 64 -6.76 -2.53 -12.50
N TYR A 65 -7.50 -1.43 -12.71
CA TYR A 65 -7.97 -1.07 -14.05
C TYR A 65 -6.81 -0.73 -15.00
N ALA A 66 -5.82 0.04 -14.53
CA ALA A 66 -4.59 0.32 -15.30
C ALA A 66 -3.86 -0.98 -15.68
N ILE A 67 -3.69 -1.86 -14.70
CA ILE A 67 -3.04 -3.16 -14.84
C ILE A 67 -3.81 -4.02 -15.85
N ALA A 68 -5.14 -4.16 -15.70
CA ALA A 68 -5.97 -4.94 -16.61
C ALA A 68 -5.96 -4.40 -18.05
N GLU A 69 -5.81 -3.10 -18.24
CA GLU A 69 -5.59 -2.50 -19.55
C GLU A 69 -4.23 -2.90 -20.13
N ALA A 70 -3.15 -2.85 -19.32
CA ALA A 70 -1.81 -3.26 -19.73
C ALA A 70 -1.69 -4.76 -20.09
N PHE A 71 -2.62 -5.59 -19.63
CA PHE A 71 -2.70 -7.02 -20.01
C PHE A 71 -3.15 -7.23 -21.45
N LYS A 72 -3.75 -6.21 -22.08
CA LYS A 72 -4.24 -6.34 -23.45
C LYS A 72 -3.07 -6.69 -24.37
N ASP A 73 -3.32 -7.68 -25.22
CA ASP A 73 -2.38 -8.19 -26.24
C ASP A 73 -1.12 -8.88 -25.66
N GLU A 74 -1.11 -9.23 -24.38
CA GLU A 74 -0.03 -9.98 -23.73
C GLU A 74 -0.41 -11.44 -23.52
N GLU A 75 0.53 -12.36 -23.76
CA GLU A 75 0.33 -13.79 -23.45
C GLU A 75 0.80 -14.15 -22.02
N ARG A 76 1.82 -13.44 -21.53
CA ARG A 76 2.45 -13.68 -20.23
C ARG A 76 2.69 -12.35 -19.52
N VAL A 77 2.15 -12.21 -18.31
CA VAL A 77 2.30 -11.00 -17.51
C VAL A 77 2.91 -11.36 -16.17
N HIS A 78 3.91 -10.58 -15.75
CA HIS A 78 4.56 -10.70 -14.45
C HIS A 78 4.34 -9.42 -13.66
N ILE A 79 3.51 -9.50 -12.61
CA ILE A 79 3.33 -8.41 -11.66
C ILE A 79 4.34 -8.57 -10.52
N ILE A 80 5.04 -7.48 -10.21
CA ILE A 80 5.93 -7.37 -9.06
C ILE A 80 5.31 -6.36 -8.11
N ASP A 81 4.93 -6.81 -6.93
CA ASP A 81 4.36 -5.98 -5.88
C ASP A 81 5.37 -5.77 -4.76
N PHE A 82 5.64 -4.50 -4.45
CA PHE A 82 6.43 -4.12 -3.29
C PHE A 82 5.49 -3.78 -2.12
N ASP A 83 5.36 -4.72 -1.18
CA ASP A 83 4.36 -4.79 -0.10
C ASP A 83 2.98 -5.35 -0.51
N ILE A 84 2.97 -6.63 -0.91
CA ILE A 84 1.76 -7.33 -1.33
C ILE A 84 0.68 -7.41 -0.24
N ASN A 85 1.08 -7.18 1.00
CA ASN A 85 0.19 -7.19 2.15
C ASN A 85 -0.59 -8.51 2.24
N GLN A 86 -1.92 -8.46 2.38
CA GLN A 86 -2.79 -9.63 2.31
C GLN A 86 -3.13 -10.06 0.87
N GLY A 87 -2.72 -9.35 -0.17
CA GLY A 87 -3.04 -9.70 -1.57
C GLY A 87 -4.51 -9.50 -1.96
N SER A 88 -5.29 -8.71 -1.20
CA SER A 88 -6.70 -8.42 -1.50
C SER A 88 -6.88 -7.69 -2.83
N GLN A 89 -5.95 -6.82 -3.21
CA GLN A 89 -5.91 -6.20 -4.54
C GLN A 89 -5.95 -7.28 -5.64
N TYR A 90 -5.18 -8.35 -5.49
CA TYR A 90 -5.06 -9.40 -6.51
C TYR A 90 -6.22 -10.36 -6.57
N ILE A 91 -6.97 -10.54 -5.48
CA ILE A 91 -8.26 -11.26 -5.51
C ILE A 91 -9.19 -10.60 -6.55
N THR A 92 -9.36 -9.28 -6.45
CA THR A 92 -10.24 -8.54 -7.38
C THR A 92 -9.69 -8.50 -8.80
N LEU A 93 -8.36 -8.46 -8.98
CA LEU A 93 -7.75 -8.54 -10.31
C LEU A 93 -8.00 -9.89 -10.97
N ILE A 94 -7.77 -11.01 -10.27
CA ILE A 94 -8.00 -12.36 -10.80
C ILE A 94 -9.48 -12.54 -11.20
N GLN A 95 -10.41 -12.12 -10.34
CA GLN A 95 -11.85 -12.12 -10.65
C GLN A 95 -12.18 -11.29 -11.90
N THR A 96 -11.59 -10.10 -12.00
CA THR A 96 -11.76 -9.22 -13.18
C THR A 96 -11.25 -9.91 -14.45
N LEU A 97 -10.09 -10.55 -14.41
CA LEU A 97 -9.51 -11.25 -15.55
C LEU A 97 -10.35 -12.46 -15.97
N ALA A 98 -10.85 -13.24 -15.01
CA ALA A 98 -11.71 -14.39 -15.26
C ALA A 98 -13.06 -14.00 -15.90
N SER A 99 -13.55 -12.79 -15.63
CA SER A 99 -14.81 -12.29 -16.21
C SER A 99 -14.69 -11.81 -17.67
N ARG A 100 -13.47 -11.71 -18.23
CA ARG A 100 -13.25 -11.20 -19.59
C ARG A 100 -13.66 -12.26 -20.63
N PRO A 101 -14.23 -11.84 -21.78
CA PRO A 101 -14.55 -12.78 -22.87
C PRO A 101 -13.31 -13.44 -23.51
N SER A 102 -12.17 -12.77 -23.45
CA SER A 102 -10.88 -13.27 -23.96
C SER A 102 -10.23 -14.20 -22.93
N LYS A 103 -9.55 -15.25 -23.41
CA LYS A 103 -8.74 -16.11 -22.53
C LYS A 103 -7.75 -15.27 -21.72
N PRO A 104 -7.68 -15.43 -20.38
CA PRO A 104 -6.74 -14.67 -19.57
C PRO A 104 -5.29 -15.05 -19.90
N PRO A 105 -4.34 -14.10 -19.81
CA PRO A 105 -2.92 -14.42 -19.98
C PRO A 105 -2.42 -15.29 -18.83
N ARG A 106 -1.23 -15.88 -19.00
CA ARG A 106 -0.53 -16.48 -17.87
C ARG A 106 -0.07 -15.37 -16.93
N LEU A 107 -0.63 -15.35 -15.73
CA LEU A 107 -0.36 -14.37 -14.70
C LEU A 107 0.65 -14.92 -13.69
N ARG A 108 1.80 -14.24 -13.56
CA ARG A 108 2.74 -14.48 -12.48
C ARG A 108 2.75 -13.30 -11.52
N ILE A 109 2.64 -13.54 -10.22
CA ILE A 109 2.75 -12.48 -9.21
C ILE A 109 3.96 -12.78 -8.32
N THR A 110 4.85 -11.81 -8.20
CA THR A 110 5.90 -11.78 -7.19
C THR A 110 5.54 -10.77 -6.12
N GLY A 111 5.19 -11.27 -4.93
CA GLY A 111 4.90 -10.44 -3.77
C GLY A 111 6.12 -10.30 -2.87
N VAL A 112 6.58 -9.06 -2.68
CA VAL A 112 7.61 -8.71 -1.70
C VAL A 112 6.93 -8.29 -0.40
N ASP A 113 7.43 -8.74 0.74
CA ASP A 113 7.04 -8.27 2.07
C ASP A 113 8.25 -8.33 3.03
N ASP A 114 8.37 -7.36 3.94
CA ASP A 114 9.48 -7.23 4.91
C ASP A 114 9.40 -8.29 6.02
N PRO A 115 10.43 -9.15 6.22
CA PRO A 115 10.56 -10.10 7.34
C PRO A 115 10.04 -9.63 8.70
N GLU A 116 10.19 -8.33 8.98
CA GLU A 116 9.86 -7.72 10.25
C GLU A 116 8.47 -7.05 10.27
N SER A 117 7.75 -7.10 9.15
CA SER A 117 6.39 -6.59 8.98
C SER A 117 5.44 -7.26 9.98
N VAL A 118 4.49 -6.48 10.48
CA VAL A 118 3.53 -6.93 11.50
C VAL A 118 2.60 -7.98 10.92
N GLN A 119 2.31 -7.89 9.61
CA GLN A 119 1.35 -8.75 8.94
C GLN A 119 1.79 -10.21 8.88
N ARG A 120 3.09 -10.51 8.99
CA ARG A 120 3.63 -11.85 8.77
C ARG A 120 3.28 -12.89 9.84
N SER A 121 2.88 -12.46 11.04
CA SER A 121 2.36 -13.37 12.06
C SER A 121 1.07 -14.06 11.62
N VAL A 122 0.43 -13.57 10.55
CA VAL A 122 -0.77 -14.16 9.95
C VAL A 122 -0.61 -14.32 8.47
N GLY A 123 -0.86 -15.54 7.99
CA GLY A 123 -1.01 -15.73 6.56
C GLY A 123 0.28 -15.47 5.77
N GLY A 124 1.44 -15.36 6.42
CA GLY A 124 2.70 -14.89 5.82
C GLY A 124 2.92 -15.46 4.43
N LEU A 125 3.44 -14.64 3.51
CA LEU A 125 3.55 -14.79 2.03
C LEU A 125 3.09 -16.11 1.39
N ARG A 126 3.52 -17.27 1.89
CA ARG A 126 3.03 -18.60 1.51
C ARG A 126 1.50 -18.74 1.56
N ILE A 127 0.82 -18.32 2.64
CA ILE A 127 -0.64 -18.51 2.74
C ILE A 127 -1.37 -17.53 1.80
N ILE A 128 -0.86 -16.31 1.63
CA ILE A 128 -1.35 -15.38 0.59
C ILE A 128 -1.24 -16.03 -0.79
N GLY A 129 -0.09 -16.61 -1.12
CA GLY A 129 0.14 -17.37 -2.35
C GLY A 129 -0.88 -18.48 -2.54
N MET A 130 -1.02 -19.38 -1.54
CA MET A 130 -1.98 -20.49 -1.59
C MET A 130 -3.41 -20.01 -1.82
N ARG A 131 -3.82 -18.89 -1.21
CA ARG A 131 -5.16 -18.32 -1.40
C ARG A 131 -5.36 -17.79 -2.82
N LEU A 132 -4.37 -17.10 -3.38
CA LEU A 132 -4.43 -16.57 -4.75
C LEU A 132 -4.39 -17.70 -5.78
N GLU A 133 -3.54 -18.71 -5.57
CA GLU A 133 -3.44 -19.90 -6.43
C GLU A 133 -4.76 -20.68 -6.46
N LYS A 134 -5.36 -20.92 -5.28
CA LYS A 134 -6.67 -21.59 -5.18
C LYS A 134 -7.76 -20.81 -5.92
N LEU A 135 -7.83 -19.50 -5.73
CA LEU A 135 -8.81 -18.67 -6.44
C LEU A 135 -8.59 -18.69 -7.95
N ALA A 136 -7.34 -18.63 -8.40
CA ALA A 136 -7.03 -18.69 -9.82
C ALA A 136 -7.37 -20.05 -10.45
N GLU A 137 -7.15 -21.14 -9.72
CA GLU A 137 -7.58 -22.49 -10.11
C GLU A 137 -9.10 -22.59 -10.25
N GLU A 138 -9.85 -22.12 -9.23
CA GLU A 138 -11.33 -22.10 -9.24
C GLU A 138 -11.91 -21.26 -10.39
N LEU A 139 -11.17 -20.25 -10.86
CA LEU A 139 -11.57 -19.34 -11.94
C LEU A 139 -10.88 -19.63 -13.28
N GLU A 140 -10.16 -20.74 -13.39
CA GLU A 140 -9.45 -21.17 -14.60
C GLU A 140 -8.47 -20.14 -15.18
N VAL A 141 -7.84 -19.33 -14.31
CA VAL A 141 -6.80 -18.36 -14.68
C VAL A 141 -5.42 -19.02 -14.55
N PRO A 142 -4.61 -19.11 -15.63
CA PRO A 142 -3.26 -19.68 -15.54
C PRO A 142 -2.39 -18.80 -14.64
N PHE A 143 -1.98 -19.31 -13.48
CA PHE A 143 -1.42 -18.49 -12.41
C PHE A 143 -0.19 -19.11 -11.74
N GLU A 144 0.72 -18.25 -11.27
CA GLU A 144 1.89 -18.62 -10.49
C GLU A 144 2.19 -17.54 -9.44
N PHE A 145 2.45 -17.95 -8.20
CA PHE A 145 2.87 -17.05 -7.13
C PHE A 145 4.31 -17.27 -6.70
N ARG A 146 5.04 -16.17 -6.48
CA ARG A 146 6.39 -16.17 -5.89
C ARG A 146 6.46 -15.23 -4.70
N ALA A 147 6.91 -15.75 -3.58
CA ALA A 147 7.15 -14.99 -2.37
C ALA A 147 8.60 -14.48 -2.29
N ILE A 148 8.79 -13.19 -1.97
CA ILE A 148 10.09 -12.63 -1.61
C ILE A 148 10.00 -12.03 -0.22
N ALA A 149 10.62 -12.70 0.75
CA ALA A 149 10.75 -12.22 2.11
C ALA A 149 11.98 -11.29 2.22
N ALA A 150 11.82 -10.02 1.87
CA ALA A 150 12.90 -9.03 1.94
C ALA A 150 12.37 -7.62 2.20
N LYS A 151 13.19 -6.76 2.80
CA LYS A 151 12.92 -5.32 2.80
C LYS A 151 12.97 -4.82 1.37
N THR A 152 12.10 -3.88 1.01
CA THR A 152 12.06 -3.29 -0.34
C THR A 152 13.42 -2.76 -0.79
N ALA A 153 14.18 -2.15 0.12
CA ALA A 153 15.52 -1.62 -0.17
C ALA A 153 16.57 -2.72 -0.47
N ASP A 154 16.33 -3.96 -0.05
CA ASP A 154 17.26 -5.09 -0.21
C ASP A 154 16.92 -5.95 -1.44
N VAL A 155 15.82 -5.67 -2.13
CA VAL A 155 15.40 -6.43 -3.33
C VAL A 155 16.35 -6.14 -4.49
N THR A 156 16.85 -7.21 -5.11
CA THR A 156 17.71 -7.14 -6.29
C THR A 156 17.00 -7.65 -7.54
N PRO A 157 17.41 -7.24 -8.76
CA PRO A 157 16.84 -7.76 -10.01
C PRO A 157 16.83 -9.29 -10.10
N SER A 158 17.90 -9.95 -9.64
CA SER A 158 17.99 -11.42 -9.64
C SER A 158 16.97 -12.09 -8.73
N MET A 159 16.53 -11.43 -7.66
CA MET A 159 15.49 -11.99 -6.77
C MET A 159 14.12 -12.00 -7.45
N LEU A 160 13.85 -11.02 -8.31
CA LEU A 160 12.58 -10.84 -9.02
C LEU A 160 12.39 -11.90 -10.12
N ASP A 161 13.49 -12.43 -10.66
CA ASP A 161 13.48 -13.55 -11.62
C ASP A 161 12.54 -13.30 -12.80
N CYS A 162 12.66 -12.12 -13.42
CA CYS A 162 11.91 -11.74 -14.62
C CYS A 162 12.30 -12.67 -15.77
N GLN A 163 11.32 -13.27 -16.45
CA GLN A 163 11.58 -14.22 -17.53
C GLN A 163 11.48 -13.54 -18.90
N PRO A 164 12.26 -13.97 -19.90
CA PRO A 164 12.11 -13.48 -21.27
C PRO A 164 10.68 -13.70 -21.81
N GLY A 165 10.15 -12.68 -22.49
CA GLY A 165 8.82 -12.70 -23.09
C GLY A 165 7.66 -12.40 -22.14
N GLU A 166 7.93 -11.98 -20.91
CA GLU A 166 6.89 -11.49 -19.99
C GLU A 166 6.75 -9.97 -20.08
N ALA A 167 5.51 -9.49 -20.10
CA ALA A 167 5.23 -8.09 -19.83
C ALA A 167 5.34 -7.84 -18.31
N ILE A 168 6.32 -7.03 -17.91
CA ILE A 168 6.56 -6.71 -16.51
C ILE A 168 5.67 -5.53 -16.10
N ILE A 169 4.96 -5.70 -14.99
CA ILE A 169 4.17 -4.65 -14.33
C ILE A 169 4.70 -4.52 -12.90
N VAL A 170 4.95 -3.30 -12.45
CA VAL A 170 5.37 -3.04 -11.07
C VAL A 170 4.30 -2.26 -10.34
N ASN A 171 3.92 -2.72 -9.15
CA ASN A 171 2.95 -2.05 -8.30
C ASN A 171 3.60 -1.57 -7.00
N PHE A 172 3.42 -0.29 -6.71
CA PHE A 172 3.75 0.34 -5.45
C PHE A 172 2.46 0.86 -4.83
N ALA A 173 1.86 0.10 -3.91
CA ALA A 173 0.64 0.52 -3.26
C ALA A 173 0.91 0.78 -1.78
N PHE A 174 0.90 2.06 -1.39
CA PHE A 174 1.15 2.53 -0.04
C PHE A 174 2.49 2.05 0.54
N GLN A 175 3.56 2.09 -0.26
CA GLN A 175 4.88 1.55 0.12
C GLN A 175 6.04 2.53 -0.02
N LEU A 176 6.06 3.41 -1.02
CA LEU A 176 7.22 4.27 -1.27
C LEU A 176 7.45 5.26 -0.13
N HIS A 177 6.39 5.69 0.55
CA HIS A 177 6.47 6.57 1.70
C HIS A 177 7.15 5.94 2.93
N HIS A 178 7.27 4.61 3.03
CA HIS A 178 8.04 3.98 4.12
C HIS A 178 9.55 4.00 3.90
N MET A 179 9.98 4.24 2.65
CA MET A 179 11.40 4.28 2.34
C MET A 179 12.02 5.60 2.82
N PRO A 180 13.20 5.55 3.48
CA PRO A 180 13.97 6.74 3.80
C PRO A 180 14.27 7.57 2.56
N ASP A 181 14.14 8.88 2.71
CA ASP A 181 14.54 9.86 1.70
C ASP A 181 15.90 10.48 2.07
N GLU A 182 16.29 11.50 1.31
CA GLU A 182 17.55 12.20 1.43
C GLU A 182 17.68 12.97 2.76
N SER A 183 16.56 13.22 3.47
CA SER A 183 16.57 13.86 4.79
C SER A 183 17.00 12.91 5.91
N VAL A 184 16.99 11.60 5.67
CA VAL A 184 17.27 10.55 6.66
C VAL A 184 18.54 9.79 6.32
N SER A 185 18.80 9.60 5.03
CA SER A 185 19.88 8.76 4.54
C SER A 185 20.55 9.42 3.34
N THR A 186 21.89 9.46 3.33
CA THR A 186 22.66 9.83 2.14
C THR A 186 22.54 8.78 1.03
N VAL A 187 22.18 7.55 1.40
CA VAL A 187 21.81 6.48 0.47
C VAL A 187 20.35 6.72 0.09
N ASN A 188 20.13 7.29 -1.09
CA ASN A 188 18.80 7.57 -1.64
C ASN A 188 18.13 6.27 -2.10
N GLN A 189 17.65 5.48 -1.13
CA GLN A 189 17.11 4.13 -1.35
C GLN A 189 15.87 4.14 -2.26
N ARG A 190 14.99 5.14 -2.09
CA ARG A 190 13.79 5.28 -2.92
C ARG A 190 14.16 5.46 -4.40
N ASP A 191 15.09 6.37 -4.70
CA ASP A 191 15.53 6.57 -6.09
C ASP A 191 16.31 5.36 -6.63
N GLN A 192 17.10 4.67 -5.80
CA GLN A 192 17.78 3.44 -6.21
C GLN A 192 16.78 2.37 -6.64
N LEU A 193 15.70 2.18 -5.88
CA LEU A 193 14.62 1.27 -6.23
C LEU A 193 13.95 1.66 -7.55
N LEU A 194 13.60 2.94 -7.72
CA LEU A 194 12.96 3.41 -8.95
C LEU A 194 13.85 3.23 -10.18
N ARG A 195 15.16 3.48 -10.07
CA ARG A 195 16.12 3.21 -11.15
C ARG A 195 16.28 1.71 -11.45
N MET A 196 16.30 0.87 -10.41
CA MET A 196 16.32 -0.58 -10.57
C MET A 196 15.08 -1.05 -11.32
N VAL A 197 13.89 -0.61 -10.89
CA VAL A 197 12.63 -0.91 -11.58
C VAL A 197 12.64 -0.40 -13.00
N LYS A 198 13.14 0.81 -13.27
CA LYS A 198 13.26 1.32 -14.64
C LYS A 198 14.15 0.41 -15.50
N GLY A 199 15.23 -0.12 -14.93
CA GLY A 199 16.14 -1.06 -15.57
C GLY A 199 15.51 -2.41 -15.94
N LEU A 200 14.40 -2.80 -15.31
CA LEU A 200 13.63 -3.98 -15.70
C LEU A 200 12.85 -3.79 -17.00
N GLY A 201 12.69 -2.53 -17.47
CA GLY A 201 11.88 -2.20 -18.64
C GLY A 201 10.39 -2.52 -18.47
N PRO A 202 9.73 -2.13 -17.36
CA PRO A 202 8.32 -2.45 -17.13
C PRO A 202 7.42 -1.79 -18.16
N LYS A 203 6.38 -2.52 -18.58
CA LYS A 203 5.30 -2.00 -19.43
C LYS A 203 4.47 -0.95 -18.69
N LEU A 204 4.26 -1.15 -17.39
CA LEU A 204 3.50 -0.26 -16.52
C LEU A 204 4.09 -0.24 -15.11
N VAL A 205 4.10 0.94 -14.50
CA VAL A 205 4.31 1.09 -13.05
C VAL A 205 3.10 1.80 -12.47
N THR A 206 2.44 1.20 -11.48
CA THR A 206 1.36 1.83 -10.71
C THR A 206 1.91 2.31 -9.38
N VAL A 207 1.54 3.54 -9.01
CA VAL A 207 1.89 4.14 -7.72
C VAL A 207 0.61 4.64 -7.07
N VAL A 208 0.28 4.10 -5.90
CA VAL A 208 -0.87 4.50 -5.08
C VAL A 208 -0.31 5.00 -3.75
N GLU A 209 -0.48 6.29 -3.47
CA GLU A 209 0.12 6.96 -2.31
C GLU A 209 -0.86 7.97 -1.72
N GLN A 210 -0.67 8.30 -0.43
CA GLN A 210 -1.40 9.36 0.24
C GLN A 210 -0.88 10.73 -0.20
N ASP A 211 -1.76 11.57 -0.75
CA ASP A 211 -1.41 12.94 -1.17
C ASP A 211 -1.39 13.89 0.04
N VAL A 212 -0.29 13.84 0.81
CA VAL A 212 -0.12 14.62 2.04
C VAL A 212 1.33 15.10 2.14
N ASN A 213 1.57 16.38 2.40
CA ASN A 213 2.94 16.89 2.57
C ASN A 213 3.48 16.65 3.99
N ALA A 214 3.58 15.37 4.39
CA ALA A 214 4.01 14.97 5.74
C ALA A 214 5.51 14.70 5.88
N ASN A 215 6.25 14.60 4.78
CA ASN A 215 7.67 14.25 4.85
C ASN A 215 8.59 15.44 5.15
N THR A 216 8.57 16.47 4.30
CA THR A 216 9.56 17.58 4.34
C THR A 216 9.09 18.81 5.12
N ALA A 217 7.80 18.89 5.46
CA ALA A 217 7.25 20.04 6.15
C ALA A 217 7.74 20.11 7.60
N PRO A 218 8.01 21.32 8.14
CA PRO A 218 8.22 21.52 9.57
C PRO A 218 7.03 21.01 10.37
N PHE A 219 7.22 20.81 11.69
CA PHE A 219 6.24 20.14 12.53
C PHE A 219 4.82 20.73 12.45
N PHE A 220 4.65 22.05 12.61
CA PHE A 220 3.30 22.63 12.65
C PHE A 220 2.56 22.52 11.30
N PRO A 221 3.14 22.92 10.15
CA PRO A 221 2.50 22.66 8.85
C PRO A 221 2.21 21.17 8.62
N ARG A 222 3.15 20.28 8.97
CA ARG A 222 2.93 18.83 8.89
C ARG A 222 1.73 18.38 9.74
N PHE A 223 1.60 18.90 10.96
CA PHE A 223 0.47 18.58 11.84
C PHE A 223 -0.86 19.01 11.22
N VAL A 224 -0.91 20.18 10.59
CA VAL A 224 -2.12 20.67 9.89
C VAL A 224 -2.48 19.77 8.71
N GLU A 225 -1.49 19.37 7.90
CA GLU A 225 -1.68 18.42 6.79
C GLU A 225 -2.24 17.08 7.28
N VAL A 226 -1.65 16.52 8.34
CA VAL A 226 -2.11 15.27 8.96
C VAL A 226 -3.53 15.41 9.50
N TYR A 227 -3.84 16.50 10.20
CA TYR A 227 -5.19 16.76 10.70
C TYR A 227 -6.22 16.80 9.57
N ASN A 228 -5.94 17.54 8.50
CA ASN A 228 -6.85 17.67 7.36
C ASN A 228 -7.07 16.31 6.67
N TYR A 229 -5.99 15.59 6.39
CA TYR A 229 -6.06 14.27 5.75
C TYR A 229 -6.83 13.26 6.60
N TYR A 230 -6.44 13.06 7.86
CA TYR A 230 -7.13 12.09 8.70
C TYR A 230 -8.54 12.52 9.10
N SER A 231 -8.88 13.82 9.09
CA SER A 231 -10.27 14.24 9.24
C SER A 231 -11.14 13.64 8.14
N ALA A 232 -10.72 13.77 6.88
CA ALA A 232 -11.42 13.16 5.74
C ALA A 232 -11.46 11.63 5.82
N VAL A 233 -10.36 10.97 6.23
CA VAL A 233 -10.34 9.50 6.39
C VAL A 233 -11.30 9.04 7.49
N PHE A 234 -11.36 9.72 8.64
CA PHE A 234 -12.24 9.35 9.75
C PHE A 234 -13.72 9.60 9.42
N GLU A 235 -14.03 10.67 8.68
CA GLU A 235 -15.37 10.92 8.13
C GLU A 235 -15.77 9.82 7.14
N SER A 236 -14.86 9.46 6.23
CA SER A 236 -15.10 8.38 5.26
C SER A 236 -15.32 7.02 5.94
N LEU A 237 -14.63 6.72 7.04
CA LEU A 237 -14.88 5.52 7.83
C LEU A 237 -16.23 5.59 8.57
N ASP A 238 -16.62 6.74 9.12
CA ASP A 238 -17.93 6.91 9.78
C ASP A 238 -19.11 6.72 8.80
N ALA A 239 -18.90 7.06 7.53
CA ALA A 239 -19.89 6.86 6.48
C ALA A 239 -20.05 5.39 6.04
N THR A 240 -19.06 4.53 6.29
CA THR A 240 -19.04 3.14 5.79
C THR A 240 -19.21 2.09 6.88
N LEU A 241 -18.83 2.41 8.11
CA LEU A 241 -18.90 1.48 9.24
C LEU A 241 -19.67 2.09 10.42
N PRO A 242 -20.59 1.33 11.05
CA PRO A 242 -21.28 1.78 12.25
C PRO A 242 -20.30 2.17 13.36
N ARG A 243 -20.69 3.15 14.19
CA ARG A 243 -19.84 3.62 15.30
C ARG A 243 -19.47 2.52 16.30
N GLU A 244 -20.36 1.57 16.49
CA GLU A 244 -20.13 0.44 17.39
C GLU A 244 -19.35 -0.73 16.76
N SER A 245 -18.96 -0.58 15.49
CA SER A 245 -18.22 -1.63 14.78
C SER A 245 -16.84 -1.87 15.41
N ALA A 246 -16.63 -3.11 15.85
CA ALA A 246 -15.32 -3.57 16.31
C ALA A 246 -14.26 -3.46 15.20
N ASP A 247 -14.66 -3.69 13.96
CA ASP A 247 -13.79 -3.59 12.79
C ASP A 247 -13.33 -2.15 12.55
N ARG A 248 -14.24 -1.18 12.66
CA ARG A 248 -13.91 0.25 12.61
C ARG A 248 -12.90 0.62 13.69
N MET A 249 -13.17 0.21 14.94
CA MET A 249 -12.27 0.49 16.06
C MET A 249 -10.89 -0.16 15.90
N ASN A 250 -10.84 -1.36 15.31
CA ASN A 250 -9.58 -2.04 15.00
C ASN A 250 -8.80 -1.32 13.90
N VAL A 251 -9.45 -0.91 12.81
CA VAL A 251 -8.85 -0.09 11.74
C VAL A 251 -8.26 1.20 12.31
N GLU A 252 -9.05 1.95 13.07
CA GLU A 252 -8.60 3.20 13.68
C GLU A 252 -7.40 3.00 14.60
N ARG A 253 -7.45 2.01 15.49
CA ARG A 253 -6.41 1.82 16.50
C ARG A 253 -5.14 1.19 15.94
N GLN A 254 -5.25 0.22 15.04
CA GLN A 254 -4.13 -0.61 14.61
C GLN A 254 -3.45 -0.08 13.33
N CYS A 255 -4.18 0.66 12.51
CA CYS A 255 -3.66 1.28 11.29
C CYS A 255 -3.53 2.79 11.49
N LEU A 256 -4.65 3.52 11.54
CA LEU A 256 -4.61 4.99 11.44
C LEU A 256 -3.90 5.65 12.62
N ALA A 257 -4.18 5.24 13.86
CA ALA A 257 -3.56 5.79 15.06
C ALA A 257 -2.05 5.55 15.08
N ARG A 258 -1.61 4.38 14.61
CA ARG A 258 -0.20 4.04 14.51
C ARG A 258 0.52 4.98 13.54
N ASP A 259 -0.10 5.26 12.40
CA ASP A 259 0.46 6.16 11.40
C ASP A 259 0.48 7.61 11.91
N ILE A 260 -0.65 8.08 12.47
CA ILE A 260 -0.76 9.42 13.09
C ILE A 260 0.33 9.62 14.15
N VAL A 261 0.49 8.67 15.07
CA VAL A 261 1.51 8.75 16.13
C VAL A 261 2.90 8.79 15.53
N ASN A 262 3.19 8.02 14.48
CA ASN A 262 4.50 8.07 13.84
C ASN A 262 4.79 9.46 13.23
N ILE A 263 3.84 10.03 12.49
CA ILE A 263 4.03 11.31 11.81
C ILE A 263 4.16 12.47 12.80
N VAL A 264 3.37 12.44 13.88
CA VAL A 264 3.30 13.51 14.89
C VAL A 264 4.45 13.39 15.89
N ALA A 265 4.72 12.19 16.42
CA ALA A 265 5.60 12.00 17.57
C ALA A 265 7.05 11.66 17.21
N CYS A 266 7.32 11.11 16.03
CA CYS A 266 8.66 10.68 15.64
C CYS A 266 9.38 11.70 14.74
N GLU A 267 10.71 11.65 14.75
CA GLU A 267 11.62 12.42 13.90
C GLU A 267 12.78 11.56 13.42
N GLY A 268 13.58 12.06 12.47
CA GLY A 268 14.75 11.36 11.95
C GLY A 268 14.41 9.95 11.48
N THR A 269 15.29 8.98 11.73
CA THR A 269 15.08 7.58 11.34
C THR A 269 13.89 6.90 12.02
N GLU A 270 13.33 7.48 13.09
CA GLU A 270 12.18 6.90 13.81
C GLU A 270 10.84 7.27 13.17
N ARG A 271 10.80 8.33 12.35
CA ARG A 271 9.65 8.64 11.50
C ARG A 271 9.75 7.84 10.21
N ILE A 272 8.81 6.92 10.04
CA ILE A 272 8.70 5.96 8.94
C ILE A 272 7.60 6.41 7.96
N GLU A 273 6.47 6.90 8.47
CA GLU A 273 5.35 7.38 7.65
C GLU A 273 5.71 8.75 7.05
N ARG A 274 6.09 8.77 5.77
CA ARG A 274 6.63 9.96 5.09
C ARG A 274 5.87 10.26 3.81
N TYR A 275 4.57 10.49 3.95
CA TYR A 275 3.73 10.87 2.82
C TYR A 275 4.29 12.09 2.09
N GLU A 276 4.16 12.06 0.76
CA GLU A 276 4.59 13.13 -0.13
C GLU A 276 3.40 13.62 -0.94
N ALA A 277 3.34 14.92 -1.21
CA ALA A 277 2.37 15.46 -2.14
C ALA A 277 2.56 14.83 -3.54
N ALA A 278 1.46 14.63 -4.27
CA ALA A 278 1.45 13.92 -5.55
C ALA A 278 2.48 14.46 -6.55
N GLY A 279 2.63 15.78 -6.65
CA GLY A 279 3.63 16.41 -7.54
C GLY A 279 5.09 16.04 -7.22
N LYS A 280 5.41 15.70 -5.97
CA LYS A 280 6.75 15.19 -5.60
C LYS A 280 6.94 13.76 -6.05
N VAL A 281 5.93 12.91 -5.87
CA VAL A 281 5.96 11.53 -6.36
C VAL A 281 6.10 11.53 -7.88
N GLU A 282 5.35 12.37 -8.59
CA GLU A 282 5.44 12.55 -10.04
C GLU A 282 6.84 13.02 -10.48
N ALA A 283 7.42 14.00 -9.78
CA ALA A 283 8.77 14.47 -10.06
C ALA A 283 9.81 13.35 -9.87
N ARG A 284 9.71 12.55 -8.81
CA ARG A 284 10.59 11.39 -8.57
C ARG A 284 10.47 10.35 -9.68
N MET A 285 9.26 10.02 -10.09
CA MET A 285 9.01 9.08 -11.20
C MET A 285 9.63 9.61 -12.51
N THR A 286 9.45 10.90 -12.79
CA THR A 286 10.02 11.55 -13.98
C THR A 286 11.56 11.54 -13.94
N MET A 287 12.16 11.86 -12.79
CA MET A 287 13.62 11.84 -12.59
C MET A 287 14.21 10.42 -12.73
N ALA A 288 13.45 9.38 -12.39
CA ALA A 288 13.83 7.99 -12.62
C ALA A 288 13.63 7.54 -14.09
N GLY A 289 13.10 8.41 -14.96
CA GLY A 289 12.91 8.15 -16.38
C GLY A 289 11.57 7.51 -16.74
N PHE A 290 10.57 7.57 -15.86
CA PHE A 290 9.20 7.18 -16.19
C PHE A 290 8.44 8.33 -16.85
N LEU A 291 7.42 7.98 -17.62
CA LEU A 291 6.49 8.94 -18.24
C LEU A 291 5.10 8.67 -17.68
N SER A 292 4.31 9.73 -17.50
CA SER A 292 2.92 9.60 -17.08
C SER A 292 2.11 8.85 -18.14
N SER A 293 1.34 7.86 -17.69
CA SER A 293 0.41 7.10 -18.53
C SER A 293 -1.02 7.44 -18.10
N PRO A 294 -1.73 8.32 -18.81
CA PRO A 294 -3.09 8.67 -18.44
C PRO A 294 -4.01 7.45 -18.57
N PHE A 295 -5.02 7.36 -17.70
CA PHE A 295 -6.08 6.37 -17.83
C PHE A 295 -6.81 6.52 -19.16
N SER A 296 -7.15 5.40 -19.80
CA SER A 296 -8.03 5.42 -20.97
C SER A 296 -9.42 5.96 -20.61
N ALA A 297 -10.16 6.42 -21.61
CA ALA A 297 -11.54 6.87 -21.44
C ALA A 297 -12.41 5.79 -20.77
N HIS A 298 -12.22 4.52 -21.17
CA HIS A 298 -12.93 3.38 -20.60
C HIS A 298 -12.66 3.22 -19.09
N VAL A 299 -11.39 3.33 -18.68
CA VAL A 299 -11.04 3.24 -17.26
C VAL A 299 -11.62 4.43 -16.49
N ASN A 300 -11.54 5.64 -17.03
CA ASN A 300 -12.14 6.83 -16.41
C ASN A 300 -13.66 6.71 -16.25
N GLU A 301 -14.37 6.14 -17.23
CA GLU A 301 -15.82 5.90 -17.16
C GLU A 301 -16.18 4.82 -16.13
N THR A 302 -15.36 3.79 -16.01
CA THR A 302 -15.63 2.68 -15.08
C THR A 302 -15.35 3.06 -13.62
N ILE A 303 -14.45 4.02 -13.39
CA ILE A 303 -14.07 4.51 -12.06
C ILE A 303 -15.08 5.55 -11.52
N ARG A 304 -15.81 6.26 -12.39
CA ARG A 304 -16.79 7.30 -12.02
C ARG A 304 -18.08 6.71 -11.44
#